data_AF-A0AAV1S908-F1
#
_entry.id   AF-A0AAV1S908-F1
#
_cell.length_a   1.000
_cell.length_b   1.000
_cell.length_c   1.000
_cell.angle_alpha   90.00
_cell.angle_beta   90.00
_cell.angle_gamma   90.00
#
_symmetry.space_group_name_H-M   'P 1'
#
loop_
_entity.id
_entity.type
_entity.pdbx_description
1 polymer ?
#
loop_
_entity_poly.entity_id
_entity_poly.type
_entity_poly.pdbx_seq_one_letter_code
_entity_poly.pdbx_strand_id
1 'polypeptide(L)'
;MNVIYELALERCQNTVIGGNFVRGISGGERKRVCIGNEILLNPSLLFLDEPTSGLDSTNALRIVQILQNVAQAGKTVVTTIHQPSSRLFNKFDKLVLLGKGSTLYFGKASEAMLYFSSLGCYPIIAISPAEFLTDLANGVINDKTLPSELEDKFLPGGKRPEAMNGGPSLAEVHEYFVKAYDVRAANTEKTNFPGPILIEGSIEMQSKLNSREWGATWWEQFSILFRRGLKERSYEYFSFMRVTQVIATAIIIGFLWWHSGGSSPNHRHDQASVAYICSAMFAIFTFPQERAMLAKERSVGMYRLTAYFAARNISDLPLDLILPVVFLLIVHFMVGLKSSFSAFSLTMLTVFLCIIAAQGLGLTIGAAFMDVKKATTLASIVIMTFMLSGGFFLQNGYHDSNRGKALSHGGYQLP
;
A
#
# COMPACT_ATOMS: atom_id res chain seq x y z
N MET A 1 12.37 -3.21 -26.03
CA MET A 1 11.26 -3.89 -25.34
C MET A 1 10.14 -2.90 -25.18
N ASN A 2 9.03 -3.04 -25.91
CA ASN A 2 7.86 -2.18 -25.69
C ASN A 2 6.92 -2.92 -24.72
N VAL A 3 7.06 -2.62 -23.43
CA VAL A 3 6.37 -3.34 -22.34
C VAL A 3 4.85 -3.26 -22.49
N ILE A 4 4.31 -2.17 -23.04
CA ILE A 4 2.87 -2.02 -23.27
C ILE A 4 2.37 -3.06 -24.30
N TYR A 5 3.15 -3.29 -25.36
CA TYR A 5 2.82 -4.27 -26.40
C TYR A 5 2.88 -5.70 -25.87
N GLU A 6 3.97 -6.04 -25.18
CA GLU A 6 4.20 -7.38 -24.64
C GLU A 6 3.16 -7.79 -23.60
N LEU A 7 2.70 -6.82 -22.80
CA LEU A 7 1.63 -7.04 -21.80
C LEU A 7 0.22 -6.87 -22.38
N ALA A 8 0.10 -6.60 -23.68
CA ALA A 8 -1.16 -6.37 -24.36
C ALA A 8 -2.04 -5.31 -23.66
N LEU A 9 -1.43 -4.17 -23.34
CA LEU A 9 -2.05 -3.03 -22.67
C LEU A 9 -2.39 -1.88 -23.63
N GLU A 10 -2.25 -2.07 -24.95
CA GLU A 10 -2.47 -1.03 -25.97
C GLU A 10 -3.85 -0.36 -25.86
N ARG A 11 -4.90 -1.16 -25.68
CA ARG A 11 -6.29 -0.66 -25.59
C ARG A 11 -6.53 0.23 -24.37
N CYS A 12 -5.73 0.09 -23.32
CA CYS A 12 -5.89 0.82 -22.06
C CYS A 12 -4.73 1.79 -21.75
N GLN A 13 -3.84 2.06 -22.71
CA GLN A 13 -2.62 2.87 -22.49
C GLN A 13 -2.89 4.28 -21.97
N ASN A 14 -3.99 4.91 -22.42
CA ASN A 14 -4.38 6.28 -22.06
C ASN A 14 -5.61 6.30 -21.13
N THR A 15 -5.95 5.15 -20.55
CA THR A 15 -7.10 5.01 -19.65
C THR A 15 -6.64 5.16 -18.21
N VAL A 16 -7.43 5.84 -17.38
CA VAL A 16 -7.16 5.96 -15.94
C VAL A 16 -7.19 4.56 -15.31
N ILE A 17 -6.17 4.22 -14.52
CA ILE A 17 -6.10 2.94 -13.79
C ILE A 17 -7.33 2.78 -12.88
N GLY A 18 -7.78 3.87 -12.25
CA GLY A 18 -8.94 3.88 -11.35
C GLY A 18 -8.67 3.18 -10.01
N GLY A 19 -9.63 3.31 -9.10
CA GLY A 19 -9.58 2.74 -7.75
C GLY A 19 -10.95 2.27 -7.30
N ASN A 20 -11.18 2.21 -5.98
CA ASN A 20 -12.46 1.73 -5.44
C ASN A 20 -13.63 2.66 -5.76
N PHE A 21 -13.38 3.97 -5.87
CA PHE A 21 -14.40 5.00 -6.09
C PHE A 21 -14.52 5.45 -7.55
N VAL A 22 -13.45 5.30 -8.33
CA VAL A 22 -13.40 5.71 -9.74
C VAL A 22 -13.13 4.48 -10.59
N ARG A 23 -14.09 4.13 -11.44
CA ARG A 23 -13.93 3.02 -12.38
C ARG A 23 -12.77 3.32 -13.34
N GLY A 24 -11.89 2.34 -13.51
CA GLY A 24 -10.78 2.42 -14.45
C GLY A 24 -10.59 1.11 -15.20
N ILE A 25 -9.33 0.69 -15.37
CA ILE A 25 -8.98 -0.56 -16.04
C ILE A 25 -9.46 -1.79 -15.26
N SER A 26 -9.65 -2.91 -15.96
CA SER A 26 -10.06 -4.19 -15.37
C SER A 26 -9.02 -4.75 -14.39
N GLY A 27 -9.43 -5.69 -13.54
CA GLY A 27 -8.51 -6.34 -12.58
C GLY A 27 -7.33 -7.06 -13.26
N GLY A 28 -7.59 -7.74 -14.38
CA GLY A 28 -6.55 -8.38 -15.19
C GLY A 28 -5.59 -7.40 -15.84
N GLU A 29 -6.09 -6.29 -16.38
CA GLU A 29 -5.24 -5.21 -16.90
C GLU A 29 -4.40 -4.59 -15.79
N ARG A 30 -4.98 -4.34 -14.60
CA ARG A 30 -4.25 -3.81 -13.44
C ARG A 30 -3.12 -4.74 -13.00
N LYS A 31 -3.35 -6.06 -12.97
CA LYS A 31 -2.31 -7.03 -12.64
C LYS A 31 -1.18 -7.02 -13.68
N ARG A 32 -1.51 -6.92 -14.98
CA ARG A 32 -0.52 -6.76 -16.05
C ARG A 32 0.29 -5.47 -15.91
N VAL A 33 -0.35 -4.34 -15.64
CA VAL A 33 0.35 -3.07 -15.37
C VAL A 33 1.31 -3.21 -14.19
N CYS A 34 0.89 -3.89 -13.11
CA CYS A 34 1.77 -4.16 -11.95
C CYS A 34 2.99 -4.99 -12.34
N ILE A 35 2.81 -6.05 -13.13
CA ILE A 35 3.92 -6.89 -13.62
C ILE A 35 4.84 -6.08 -14.53
N GLY A 36 4.27 -5.24 -15.41
CA GLY A 36 5.04 -4.37 -16.29
C GLY A 36 5.92 -3.37 -15.55
N ASN A 37 5.41 -2.82 -14.44
CA ASN A 37 6.20 -1.93 -13.60
C ASN A 37 7.49 -2.60 -13.07
N GLU A 38 7.41 -3.88 -12.72
CA GLU A 38 8.58 -4.65 -12.25
C GLU A 38 9.48 -5.08 -13.41
N ILE A 39 8.92 -5.44 -14.58
CA ILE A 39 9.70 -5.82 -15.76
C ILE A 39 10.49 -4.63 -16.33
N LEU A 40 9.98 -3.40 -16.20
CA LEU A 40 10.67 -2.18 -16.65
C LEU A 40 12.04 -1.98 -15.98
N LEU A 41 12.22 -2.51 -14.77
CA LEU A 41 13.51 -2.50 -14.07
C LEU A 41 14.53 -3.48 -14.65
N ASN A 42 14.11 -4.29 -15.63
CA ASN A 42 14.91 -5.32 -16.27
C ASN A 42 15.63 -6.26 -15.26
N PRO A 43 14.95 -6.79 -14.23
CA PRO A 43 15.60 -7.59 -13.17
C PRO A 43 16.15 -8.91 -13.72
N SER A 44 17.26 -9.45 -13.21
CA SER A 44 17.75 -10.79 -13.61
C SER A 44 16.90 -11.93 -13.03
N LEU A 45 16.30 -11.68 -11.86
CA LEU A 45 15.44 -12.60 -11.12
C LEU A 45 14.14 -11.89 -10.75
N LEU A 46 13.00 -12.43 -11.17
CA LEU A 46 11.67 -11.90 -10.93
C LEU A 46 10.87 -12.85 -10.05
N PHE A 47 10.41 -12.36 -8.90
CA PHE A 47 9.49 -13.07 -8.01
C PHE A 47 8.06 -12.55 -8.19
N LEU A 48 7.11 -13.46 -8.39
CA LEU A 48 5.69 -13.13 -8.45
C LEU A 48 4.90 -13.96 -7.45
N ASP A 49 4.11 -13.26 -6.63
CA ASP A 49 3.18 -13.91 -5.71
C ASP A 49 1.79 -13.98 -6.34
N GLU A 50 1.33 -15.21 -6.59
CA GLU A 50 0.04 -15.57 -7.19
C GLU A 50 -0.40 -14.62 -8.32
N PRO A 51 0.34 -14.56 -9.44
CA PRO A 51 0.07 -13.60 -10.50
C PRO A 51 -1.27 -13.87 -11.23
N THR A 52 -1.84 -15.06 -11.08
CA THR A 52 -3.08 -15.49 -11.72
C THR A 52 -4.32 -15.41 -10.82
N SER A 53 -4.14 -15.04 -9.54
CA SER A 53 -5.26 -14.97 -8.58
C SER A 53 -6.27 -13.88 -8.97
N GLY A 54 -7.57 -14.23 -8.91
CA GLY A 54 -8.67 -13.34 -9.30
C GLY A 54 -8.83 -13.10 -10.80
N LEU A 55 -8.13 -13.87 -11.65
CA LEU A 55 -8.28 -13.81 -13.11
C LEU A 55 -9.09 -14.99 -13.65
N ASP A 56 -9.79 -14.79 -14.75
CA ASP A 56 -10.33 -15.88 -15.55
C ASP A 56 -9.21 -16.70 -16.21
N SER A 57 -9.54 -17.94 -16.59
CA SER A 57 -8.59 -18.90 -17.16
C SER A 57 -7.86 -18.39 -18.41
N THR A 58 -8.52 -17.56 -19.23
CA THR A 58 -7.93 -17.03 -20.47
C THR A 58 -6.90 -15.95 -20.15
N ASN A 59 -7.24 -15.02 -19.25
CA ASN A 59 -6.30 -13.99 -18.79
C ASN A 59 -5.13 -14.62 -18.01
N ALA A 60 -5.37 -15.59 -17.13
CA ALA A 60 -4.32 -16.30 -16.40
C ALA A 60 -3.31 -16.96 -17.34
N LEU A 61 -3.78 -17.64 -18.40
CA LEU A 61 -2.91 -18.23 -19.41
C LEU A 61 -2.06 -17.17 -20.14
N ARG A 62 -2.65 -16.01 -20.44
CA ARG A 62 -1.93 -14.91 -21.08
C ARG A 62 -0.81 -14.36 -20.18
N ILE A 63 -1.06 -14.21 -18.87
CA ILE A 63 -0.03 -13.80 -17.90
C ILE A 63 1.14 -14.78 -17.91
N VAL A 64 0.87 -16.08 -17.81
CA VAL A 64 1.94 -17.08 -17.77
C VAL A 64 2.69 -17.16 -19.09
N GLN A 65 2.04 -16.96 -20.23
CA GLN A 65 2.74 -16.86 -21.52
C GLN A 65 3.69 -15.67 -21.58
N ILE A 66 3.30 -14.52 -21.04
CA ILE A 66 4.16 -13.35 -20.91
C ILE A 66 5.37 -13.69 -20.03
N LEU A 67 5.14 -14.29 -18.86
CA LEU A 67 6.23 -14.67 -17.94
C LEU A 67 7.18 -15.69 -18.58
N GLN A 68 6.66 -16.61 -19.39
CA GLN A 68 7.47 -17.55 -20.17
C GLN A 68 8.33 -16.81 -21.20
N ASN A 69 7.79 -15.82 -21.90
CA ASN A 69 8.56 -15.02 -22.86
C ASN A 69 9.67 -14.22 -22.15
N VAL A 70 9.38 -13.67 -20.96
CA VAL A 70 10.38 -13.01 -20.11
C VAL A 70 11.49 -14.00 -19.73
N ALA A 71 11.13 -15.22 -19.32
CA ALA A 71 12.10 -16.26 -19.00
C ALA A 71 12.97 -16.66 -20.21
N GLN A 72 12.35 -16.82 -21.39
CA GLN A 72 13.04 -17.11 -22.65
C GLN A 72 14.01 -16.00 -23.07
N ALA A 73 13.79 -14.76 -22.64
CA ALA A 73 14.72 -13.66 -22.84
C ALA A 73 15.96 -13.72 -21.92
N GLY A 74 16.19 -14.84 -21.21
CA GLY A 74 17.34 -15.06 -20.34
C GLY A 74 17.14 -14.62 -18.89
N LYS A 75 15.89 -14.46 -18.45
CA LYS A 75 15.52 -14.03 -17.10
C LYS A 75 15.13 -15.24 -16.26
N THR A 76 15.36 -15.20 -14.95
CA THR A 76 14.81 -16.21 -14.05
C THR A 76 13.49 -15.72 -13.48
N VAL A 77 12.41 -16.48 -13.66
CA VAL A 77 11.08 -16.15 -13.11
C VAL A 77 10.68 -17.22 -12.10
N VAL A 78 10.37 -16.79 -10.88
CA VAL A 78 9.88 -17.64 -9.80
C VAL A 78 8.48 -17.15 -9.43
N THR A 79 7.50 -18.04 -9.45
CA THR A 79 6.11 -17.69 -9.15
C THR A 79 5.44 -18.72 -8.26
N THR A 80 4.61 -18.25 -7.33
CA THR A 80 3.64 -19.09 -6.61
C THR A 80 2.33 -19.12 -7.41
N ILE A 81 1.66 -20.27 -7.49
CA ILE A 81 0.36 -20.38 -8.15
C ILE A 81 -0.54 -21.30 -7.34
N HIS A 82 -1.68 -20.76 -6.93
CA HIS A 82 -2.75 -21.51 -6.32
C HIS A 82 -3.60 -22.20 -7.39
N GLN A 83 -3.69 -23.53 -7.36
CA GLN A 83 -4.57 -24.36 -8.21
C GLN A 83 -4.54 -24.01 -9.72
N PRO A 84 -3.39 -24.20 -10.41
CA PRO A 84 -3.32 -23.96 -11.85
C PRO A 84 -4.18 -24.95 -12.65
N SER A 85 -4.84 -24.48 -13.70
CA SER A 85 -5.46 -25.38 -14.70
C SER A 85 -4.41 -26.27 -15.38
N SER A 86 -4.82 -27.43 -15.90
CA SER A 86 -3.90 -28.35 -16.60
C SER A 86 -3.15 -27.70 -17.77
N ARG A 87 -3.81 -26.77 -18.49
CA ARG A 87 -3.18 -26.01 -19.59
C ARG A 87 -2.06 -25.11 -19.08
N LEU A 88 -2.21 -24.57 -17.88
CA LEU A 88 -1.22 -23.71 -17.24
C LEU A 88 -0.07 -24.52 -16.67
N PHE A 89 -0.37 -25.66 -16.04
CA PHE A 89 0.62 -26.57 -15.46
C PHE A 89 1.69 -26.98 -16.49
N ASN A 90 1.27 -27.27 -17.72
CA ASN A 90 2.17 -27.68 -18.81
C ASN A 90 3.09 -26.56 -19.33
N LYS A 91 2.96 -25.33 -18.84
CA LYS A 91 3.81 -24.19 -19.23
C LYS A 91 5.02 -24.01 -18.31
N PHE A 92 5.10 -24.69 -17.17
CA PHE A 92 6.20 -24.54 -16.22
C PHE A 92 7.39 -25.44 -16.57
N ASP A 93 8.59 -24.86 -16.58
CA ASP A 93 9.82 -25.60 -16.82
C ASP A 93 10.22 -26.45 -15.62
N LYS A 94 10.13 -25.87 -14.42
CA LYS A 94 10.43 -26.50 -13.13
C LYS A 94 9.28 -26.32 -12.14
N LEU A 95 9.14 -27.29 -11.24
CA LEU A 95 8.16 -27.28 -10.17
C LEU A 95 8.87 -27.46 -8.83
N VAL A 96 8.48 -26.64 -7.85
CA VAL A 96 8.73 -26.86 -6.43
C VAL A 96 7.38 -27.18 -5.79
N LEU A 97 7.23 -28.36 -5.21
CA LEU A 97 6.04 -28.72 -4.44
C LEU A 97 6.37 -28.65 -2.95
N LEU A 98 5.65 -27.82 -2.22
CA LEU A 98 5.79 -27.66 -0.77
C LEU A 98 4.55 -28.22 -0.08
N GLY A 99 4.74 -28.95 1.02
CA GLY A 99 3.68 -29.36 1.93
C GLY A 99 4.11 -29.10 3.37
N LYS A 100 3.26 -28.48 4.19
CA LYS A 100 3.52 -28.17 5.62
C LYS A 100 4.93 -27.58 5.89
N GLY A 101 5.42 -26.73 4.99
CA GLY A 101 6.74 -26.09 5.09
C GLY A 101 7.94 -26.95 4.66
N SER A 102 7.73 -28.19 4.24
CA SER A 102 8.76 -29.11 3.72
C SER A 102 8.66 -29.27 2.20
N THR A 103 9.79 -29.48 1.54
CA THR A 103 9.84 -29.75 0.09
C THR A 103 9.52 -31.20 -0.19
N LEU A 104 8.53 -31.44 -1.04
CA LEU A 104 8.12 -32.79 -1.45
C LEU A 104 8.64 -33.15 -2.83
N TYR A 105 8.90 -32.15 -3.66
CA TYR A 105 9.45 -32.31 -5.00
C TYR A 105 10.15 -31.04 -5.48
N PHE A 106 11.28 -31.22 -6.15
CA PHE A 106 11.94 -30.20 -6.95
C PHE A 106 12.49 -30.83 -8.23
N GLY A 107 12.18 -30.25 -9.39
CA GLY A 107 12.64 -30.78 -10.67
C GLY A 107 11.84 -30.24 -11.84
N LYS A 108 11.89 -30.91 -12.99
CA LYS A 108 11.06 -30.53 -14.14
C LYS A 108 9.58 -30.76 -13.84
N ALA A 109 8.70 -29.88 -14.28
CA ALA A 109 7.25 -30.05 -14.02
C ALA A 109 6.69 -31.30 -14.70
N SER A 110 7.17 -31.63 -15.90
CA SER A 110 6.76 -32.83 -16.67
C SER A 110 7.11 -34.16 -15.98
N GLU A 111 8.18 -34.19 -15.18
CA GLU A 111 8.65 -35.38 -14.46
C GLU A 111 7.95 -35.57 -13.11
N ALA A 112 7.20 -34.57 -12.64
CA ALA A 112 6.58 -34.60 -11.31
C ALA A 112 5.60 -35.77 -11.14
N MET A 113 4.73 -35.99 -12.14
CA MET A 113 3.76 -37.09 -12.09
C MET A 113 4.46 -38.46 -12.09
N LEU A 114 5.50 -38.63 -12.91
CA LEU A 114 6.29 -39.87 -12.97
C LEU A 114 6.97 -40.17 -11.64
N TYR A 115 7.50 -39.14 -10.97
CA TYR A 115 8.10 -39.29 -9.64
C TYR A 115 7.10 -39.82 -8.61
N PHE A 116 5.92 -39.21 -8.50
CA PHE A 116 4.91 -39.69 -7.54
C PHE A 116 4.36 -41.07 -7.93
N SER A 117 4.26 -41.38 -9.23
CA SER A 117 3.91 -42.73 -9.69
C SER A 117 4.97 -43.77 -9.32
N SER A 118 6.27 -43.42 -9.36
CA SER A 118 7.34 -44.33 -8.91
C SER A 118 7.32 -44.60 -7.41
N LEU A 119 6.74 -43.69 -6.63
CA LEU A 119 6.49 -43.89 -5.20
C LEU A 119 5.20 -44.70 -4.95
N GLY A 120 4.48 -45.14 -5.98
CA GLY A 120 3.22 -45.87 -5.86
C GLY A 120 1.97 -45.01 -5.79
N CYS A 121 2.08 -43.68 -5.96
CA CYS A 121 0.95 -42.76 -5.97
C CYS A 121 0.55 -42.41 -7.40
N TYR A 122 -0.62 -42.87 -7.83
CA TYR A 122 -1.22 -42.49 -9.10
C TYR A 122 -2.69 -42.10 -8.92
N PRO A 123 -3.24 -41.21 -9.76
CA PRO A 123 -4.64 -40.83 -9.68
C PRO A 123 -5.54 -41.99 -10.14
N ILE A 124 -6.54 -42.34 -9.31
CA ILE A 124 -7.55 -43.38 -9.65
C ILE A 124 -8.59 -42.82 -10.62
N ILE A 125 -8.86 -41.51 -10.53
CA ILE A 125 -9.80 -40.76 -11.36
C ILE A 125 -9.02 -39.79 -12.24
N ALA A 126 -9.54 -39.48 -13.43
CA ALA A 126 -8.98 -38.45 -14.29
C ALA A 126 -9.08 -37.06 -13.63
N ILE A 127 -8.03 -36.69 -12.90
CA ILE A 127 -7.90 -35.41 -12.19
C ILE A 127 -6.78 -34.58 -12.81
N SER A 128 -6.82 -33.26 -12.63
CA SER A 128 -5.74 -32.41 -13.11
C SER A 128 -4.42 -32.71 -12.36
N PRO A 129 -3.25 -32.68 -13.02
CA PRO A 129 -1.96 -32.93 -12.35
C PRO A 129 -1.73 -32.01 -11.16
N ALA A 130 -2.11 -30.74 -11.29
CA ALA A 130 -1.93 -29.74 -10.24
C ALA A 130 -2.78 -30.04 -8.99
N GLU A 131 -4.03 -30.46 -9.18
CA GLU A 131 -4.93 -30.84 -8.10
C GLU A 131 -4.46 -32.12 -7.43
N PHE A 132 -4.05 -33.13 -8.21
CA PHE A 132 -3.42 -34.34 -7.68
C PHE A 132 -2.23 -34.03 -6.77
N LEU A 133 -1.29 -33.20 -7.23
CA LEU A 133 -0.09 -32.81 -6.48
C LEU A 133 -0.43 -31.98 -5.24
N THR A 134 -1.42 -31.09 -5.32
CA THR A 134 -1.86 -30.27 -4.19
C THR A 134 -2.50 -31.14 -3.10
N ASP A 135 -3.36 -32.08 -3.50
CA ASP A 135 -3.98 -33.03 -2.59
C ASP A 135 -2.93 -33.93 -1.94
N LEU A 136 -1.87 -34.33 -2.68
CA LEU A 136 -0.75 -35.09 -2.09
C LEU A 136 0.00 -34.25 -1.05
N ALA A 137 0.26 -32.98 -1.35
CA ALA A 137 0.93 -32.07 -0.42
C ALA A 137 0.12 -31.81 0.85
N ASN A 138 -1.22 -31.82 0.74
CA ASN A 138 -2.14 -31.72 1.87
C ASN A 138 -2.38 -33.07 2.59
N GLY A 139 -1.89 -34.18 2.02
CA GLY A 139 -2.08 -35.53 2.55
C GLY A 139 -3.49 -36.09 2.34
N VAL A 140 -4.28 -35.54 1.42
CA VAL A 140 -5.62 -36.06 1.06
C VAL A 140 -5.46 -37.26 0.12
N ILE A 141 -5.99 -38.42 0.53
CA ILE A 141 -5.75 -39.72 -0.12
C ILE A 141 -7.04 -40.43 -0.58
N ASN A 142 -8.21 -39.84 -0.37
CA ASN A 142 -9.50 -40.52 -0.55
C ASN A 142 -9.71 -41.11 -1.96
N ASP A 143 -9.07 -40.55 -3.00
CA ASP A 143 -9.19 -40.98 -4.41
C ASP A 143 -7.86 -41.41 -5.05
N LYS A 144 -6.90 -41.89 -4.24
CA LYS A 144 -5.53 -42.21 -4.69
C LYS A 144 -5.02 -43.53 -4.11
N THR A 145 -4.17 -44.21 -4.87
CA THR A 145 -3.45 -45.39 -4.40
C THR A 145 -2.26 -45.01 -3.53
N LEU A 146 -2.02 -45.81 -2.48
CA LEU A 146 -0.89 -45.65 -1.59
C LEU A 146 0.33 -46.43 -2.10
N PRO A 147 1.55 -46.02 -1.71
CA PRO A 147 2.74 -46.86 -1.83
C PRO A 147 2.53 -48.20 -1.12
N SER A 148 2.97 -49.31 -1.73
CA SER A 148 2.90 -50.65 -1.15
C SER A 148 3.58 -50.75 0.22
N GLU A 149 4.58 -49.91 0.51
CA GLU A 149 5.25 -49.83 1.82
C GLU A 149 4.39 -49.21 2.93
N LEU A 150 3.50 -48.27 2.60
CA LEU A 150 2.47 -47.81 3.54
C LEU A 150 1.31 -48.81 3.59
N GLU A 151 0.91 -49.40 2.45
CA GLU A 151 -0.11 -50.45 2.47
C GLU A 151 0.33 -51.66 3.32
N ASP A 152 1.58 -52.11 3.27
CA ASP A 152 2.08 -53.23 4.10
C ASP A 152 2.16 -52.88 5.60
N LYS A 153 2.41 -51.61 5.93
CA LYS A 153 2.36 -51.12 7.32
C LYS A 153 0.94 -51.04 7.88
N PHE A 154 -0.06 -50.81 7.04
CA PHE A 154 -1.45 -50.54 7.47
C PHE A 154 -2.44 -51.68 7.11
N LEU A 155 -2.10 -52.57 6.18
CA LEU A 155 -2.90 -53.69 5.67
C LEU A 155 -2.03 -54.94 5.42
N PRO A 156 -1.56 -55.64 6.47
CA PRO A 156 -0.89 -56.92 6.28
C PRO A 156 -1.87 -57.93 5.66
N GLY A 157 -1.69 -58.28 4.39
CA GLY A 157 -2.39 -59.40 3.75
C GLY A 157 -3.61 -59.06 2.87
N GLY A 158 -3.69 -57.87 2.28
CA GLY A 158 -4.53 -57.67 1.08
C GLY A 158 -6.04 -57.84 1.25
N LYS A 159 -6.61 -57.46 2.41
CA LYS A 159 -8.07 -57.33 2.57
C LYS A 159 -8.45 -55.87 2.76
N ARG A 160 -9.30 -55.34 1.88
CA ARG A 160 -10.03 -54.08 2.11
C ARG A 160 -10.98 -54.28 3.30
N PRO A 161 -10.86 -53.53 4.41
CA PRO A 161 -11.88 -53.55 5.44
C PRO A 161 -13.00 -52.60 5.03
N GLU A 162 -14.21 -53.13 4.95
CA GLU A 162 -15.41 -52.33 5.13
C GLU A 162 -15.31 -51.63 6.50
N ALA A 163 -15.41 -50.30 6.50
CA ALA A 163 -15.59 -49.44 7.67
C ALA A 163 -14.66 -49.69 8.88
N MET A 164 -13.44 -49.14 8.84
CA MET A 164 -12.68 -48.83 10.06
C MET A 164 -11.97 -47.48 9.90
N ASN A 165 -12.20 -46.56 10.85
CA ASN A 165 -11.66 -45.19 10.92
C ASN A 165 -10.12 -45.16 11.12
N GLY A 166 -9.35 -45.68 10.16
CA GLY A 166 -7.90 -45.89 10.32
C GLY A 166 -7.13 -45.84 9.02
N GLY A 167 -7.40 -44.85 8.16
CA GLY A 167 -6.45 -44.49 7.11
C GLY A 167 -5.13 -43.98 7.74
N PRO A 168 -4.00 -44.02 6.99
CA PRO A 168 -2.73 -43.48 7.48
C PRO A 168 -2.93 -42.04 7.93
N SER A 169 -2.29 -41.63 9.03
CA SER A 169 -2.45 -40.26 9.50
C SER A 169 -1.86 -39.29 8.48
N LEU A 170 -2.50 -38.15 8.30
CA LEU A 170 -2.10 -37.07 7.38
C LEU A 170 -0.65 -36.57 7.60
N ALA A 171 -0.07 -36.87 8.76
CA ALA A 171 1.29 -36.53 9.13
C ALA A 171 2.30 -37.60 8.66
N GLU A 172 1.97 -38.88 8.78
CA GLU A 172 2.86 -39.98 8.40
C GLU A 172 3.08 -40.06 6.88
N VAL A 173 2.03 -39.79 6.09
CA VAL A 173 2.14 -39.76 4.63
C VAL A 173 2.99 -38.58 4.17
N HIS A 174 2.86 -37.44 4.84
CA HIS A 174 3.69 -36.27 4.58
C HIS A 174 5.16 -36.55 4.92
N GLU A 175 5.43 -37.17 6.08
CA GLU A 175 6.79 -37.55 6.49
C GLU A 175 7.44 -38.54 5.53
N TYR A 176 6.68 -39.51 4.99
CA TYR A 176 7.17 -40.42 3.96
C TYR A 176 7.65 -39.69 2.71
N PHE A 177 6.85 -38.75 2.19
CA PHE A 177 7.22 -37.98 1.01
C PHE A 177 8.45 -37.08 1.24
N VAL A 178 8.57 -36.49 2.43
CA VAL A 178 9.77 -35.73 2.81
C VAL A 178 11.01 -36.62 2.79
N LYS A 179 10.95 -37.80 3.43
CA LYS A 179 12.08 -38.75 3.42
C LYS A 179 12.42 -39.24 2.01
N ALA A 180 11.42 -39.57 1.21
CA ALA A 180 11.61 -39.98 -0.17
C ALA A 180 12.29 -38.89 -1.01
N TYR A 181 11.91 -37.62 -0.79
CA TYR A 181 12.55 -36.48 -1.44
C TYR A 181 14.00 -36.28 -0.96
N ASP A 182 14.27 -36.35 0.35
CA ASP A 182 15.62 -36.18 0.90
C ASP A 182 16.61 -37.22 0.34
N VAL A 183 16.17 -38.48 0.21
CA VAL A 183 16.97 -39.55 -0.41
C VAL A 183 17.28 -39.22 -1.88
N ARG A 184 16.28 -38.73 -2.62
CA ARG A 184 16.48 -38.32 -4.02
C ARG A 184 17.39 -37.10 -4.14
N ALA A 185 17.23 -36.10 -3.28
CA ALA A 185 18.05 -34.90 -3.25
C ALA A 185 19.51 -35.25 -3.00
N ALA A 186 19.79 -36.08 -1.98
CA ALA A 186 21.14 -36.56 -1.67
C ALA A 186 21.80 -37.31 -2.85
N ASN A 187 21.03 -38.11 -3.60
CA ASN A 187 21.54 -38.80 -4.79
C ASN A 187 21.77 -37.84 -5.98
N THR A 188 20.97 -36.79 -6.09
CA THR A 188 21.09 -35.77 -7.15
C THR A 188 22.27 -34.81 -6.90
N GLU A 189 22.54 -34.47 -5.65
CA GLU A 189 23.70 -33.64 -5.26
C GLU A 189 25.02 -34.38 -5.50
N LYS A 190 25.08 -35.67 -5.17
CA LYS A 190 26.24 -36.53 -5.44
C LYS A 190 26.56 -36.69 -6.93
N THR A 191 25.58 -36.52 -7.81
CA THR A 191 25.74 -36.71 -9.26
C THR A 191 26.00 -35.40 -10.02
N ASN A 192 25.59 -34.24 -9.48
CA ASN A 192 25.68 -32.94 -10.19
C ASN A 192 26.74 -31.95 -9.64
N PHE A 193 27.43 -32.25 -8.53
CA PHE A 193 28.47 -31.37 -7.97
C PHE A 193 29.79 -32.10 -7.67
N PRO A 194 30.87 -31.86 -8.44
CA PRO A 194 32.22 -32.06 -7.94
C PRO A 194 32.58 -30.86 -7.05
N GLY A 195 32.33 -31.00 -5.74
CA GLY A 195 32.78 -30.06 -4.70
C GLY A 195 31.87 -28.85 -4.45
N PRO A 196 32.01 -28.21 -3.27
CA PRO A 196 31.29 -26.98 -2.96
C PRO A 196 31.78 -25.88 -3.92
N ILE A 197 30.85 -25.22 -4.60
CA ILE A 197 31.16 -23.96 -5.31
C ILE A 197 31.46 -22.93 -4.22
N LEU A 198 32.71 -22.88 -3.77
CA LEU A 198 33.25 -21.71 -3.08
C LEU A 198 33.24 -20.60 -4.13
N ILE A 199 32.21 -19.75 -4.08
CA ILE A 199 32.23 -18.48 -4.80
C ILE A 199 33.33 -17.66 -4.12
N GLU A 200 34.55 -17.78 -4.65
CA GLU A 200 35.78 -17.12 -4.21
C GLU A 200 35.73 -15.58 -4.40
N GLY A 201 34.56 -15.04 -4.75
CA GLY A 201 34.22 -13.62 -4.82
C GLY A 201 32.96 -13.23 -4.01
N SER A 202 32.50 -14.08 -3.08
CA SER A 202 31.28 -13.82 -2.29
C SER A 202 31.34 -12.52 -1.49
N ILE A 203 32.53 -12.14 -0.99
CA ILE A 203 32.75 -10.89 -0.24
C ILE A 203 32.71 -9.67 -1.17
N GLU A 204 33.32 -9.72 -2.36
CA GLU A 204 33.27 -8.62 -3.34
C GLU A 204 31.86 -8.45 -3.93
N MET A 205 31.18 -9.56 -4.22
CA MET A 205 29.80 -9.56 -4.70
C MET A 205 28.82 -9.06 -3.64
N GLN A 206 29.00 -9.42 -2.36
CA GLN A 206 28.24 -8.82 -1.25
C GLN A 206 28.53 -7.33 -1.06
N SER A 207 29.77 -6.88 -1.27
CA SER A 207 30.12 -5.45 -1.18
C SER A 207 29.47 -4.62 -2.30
N LYS A 208 29.43 -5.13 -3.54
CA LYS A 208 28.73 -4.51 -4.68
C LYS A 208 27.20 -4.60 -4.56
N LEU A 209 26.67 -5.67 -3.97
CA LEU A 209 25.23 -5.77 -3.65
C LEU A 209 24.81 -4.73 -2.61
N ASN A 210 25.71 -4.32 -1.72
CA ASN A 210 25.44 -3.34 -0.66
C ASN A 210 25.51 -1.88 -1.14
N SER A 211 26.23 -1.58 -2.23
CA SER A 211 26.11 -0.29 -2.90
C SER A 211 24.85 -0.27 -3.74
N ARG A 212 23.74 0.22 -3.16
CA ARG A 212 22.55 0.59 -3.92
C ARG A 212 22.92 1.70 -4.91
N GLU A 213 23.33 1.32 -6.11
CA GLU A 213 23.55 2.26 -7.20
C GLU A 213 22.19 2.67 -7.76
N TRP A 214 21.72 3.85 -7.35
CA TRP A 214 20.55 4.45 -7.99
C TRP A 214 20.94 4.90 -9.39
N GLY A 215 20.27 4.36 -10.42
CA GLY A 215 20.55 4.73 -11.81
C GLY A 215 20.23 6.18 -12.17
N ALA A 216 19.38 6.87 -11.38
CA ALA A 216 19.01 8.27 -11.59
C ALA A 216 19.55 9.18 -10.47
N THR A 217 19.91 10.41 -10.85
CA THR A 217 20.36 11.44 -9.92
C THR A 217 19.23 11.89 -8.98
N TRP A 218 19.59 12.50 -7.85
CA TRP A 218 18.59 13.01 -6.89
C TRP A 218 17.63 14.02 -7.52
N TRP A 219 18.13 14.90 -8.39
CA TRP A 219 17.33 15.93 -9.06
C TRP A 219 16.36 15.36 -10.11
N GLU A 220 16.77 14.33 -10.84
CA GLU A 220 15.88 13.62 -11.77
C GLU A 220 14.76 12.91 -11.01
N GLN A 221 15.10 12.20 -9.93
CA GLN A 221 14.11 11.57 -9.05
C GLN A 221 13.13 12.61 -8.50
N PHE A 222 13.65 13.72 -7.98
CA PHE A 222 12.83 14.82 -7.46
C PHE A 222 11.89 15.38 -8.53
N SER A 223 12.40 15.72 -9.73
CA SER A 223 11.58 16.32 -10.78
C SER A 223 10.48 15.38 -11.27
N ILE A 224 10.75 14.08 -11.38
CA ILE A 224 9.75 13.09 -11.79
C ILE A 224 8.68 12.94 -10.71
N LEU A 225 9.10 12.79 -9.44
CA LEU A 225 8.19 12.64 -8.31
C LEU A 225 7.35 13.91 -8.10
N PHE A 226 7.92 15.09 -8.31
CA PHE A 226 7.21 16.36 -8.22
C PHE A 226 6.12 16.48 -9.28
N ARG A 227 6.44 16.17 -10.54
CA ARG A 227 5.45 16.15 -11.63
C ARG A 227 4.36 15.09 -11.40
N ARG A 228 4.74 13.92 -10.91
CA ARG A 228 3.81 12.85 -10.51
C ARG A 228 2.86 13.35 -9.42
N GLY A 229 3.41 13.92 -8.35
CA GLY A 229 2.67 14.46 -7.21
C GLY A 229 1.67 15.53 -7.61
N LEU A 230 2.10 16.50 -8.43
CA LEU A 230 1.19 17.54 -8.95
C LEU A 230 0.03 16.93 -9.77
N LYS A 231 0.33 16.00 -10.67
CA LYS A 231 -0.68 15.39 -11.53
C LYS A 231 -1.68 14.55 -10.73
N GLU A 232 -1.19 13.71 -9.84
CA GLU A 232 -2.01 12.83 -9.00
C GLU A 232 -2.91 13.66 -8.06
N ARG A 233 -2.35 14.63 -7.35
CA ARG A 233 -3.08 15.39 -6.34
C ARG A 233 -3.98 16.47 -6.90
N SER A 234 -3.66 17.04 -8.06
CA SER A 234 -4.53 18.07 -8.68
C SER A 234 -5.98 17.57 -8.84
N TYR A 235 -6.17 16.31 -9.23
CA TYR A 235 -7.50 15.72 -9.39
C TYR A 235 -8.25 15.59 -8.05
N GLU A 236 -7.54 15.30 -6.96
CA GLU A 236 -8.13 15.17 -5.62
C GLU A 236 -8.44 16.54 -4.99
N TYR A 237 -7.54 17.51 -5.15
CA TYR A 237 -7.68 18.85 -4.60
C TYR A 237 -8.77 19.67 -5.30
N PHE A 238 -8.85 19.59 -6.62
CA PHE A 238 -9.87 20.27 -7.42
C PHE A 238 -11.12 19.43 -7.64
N SER A 239 -11.36 18.43 -6.79
CA SER A 239 -12.62 17.70 -6.78
C SER A 239 -13.78 18.68 -6.61
N PHE A 240 -14.79 18.55 -7.48
CA PHE A 240 -15.98 19.40 -7.50
C PHE A 240 -16.63 19.52 -6.12
N MET A 241 -16.67 18.41 -5.36
CA MET A 241 -17.21 18.38 -4.01
C MET A 241 -16.43 19.27 -3.04
N ARG A 242 -15.10 19.22 -3.08
CA ARG A 242 -14.23 20.02 -2.21
C ARG A 242 -14.32 21.51 -2.55
N VAL A 243 -14.27 21.85 -3.83
CA VAL A 243 -14.41 23.24 -4.31
C VAL A 243 -15.76 23.82 -3.89
N THR A 244 -16.85 23.09 -4.10
CA THR A 244 -18.20 23.52 -3.73
C THR A 244 -18.33 23.70 -2.22
N GLN A 245 -17.80 22.77 -1.42
CA GLN A 245 -17.82 22.87 0.04
C GLN A 245 -17.07 24.12 0.54
N VAL A 246 -15.88 24.41 0.00
CA VAL A 246 -15.08 25.58 0.41
C VAL A 246 -15.80 26.89 0.05
N ILE A 247 -16.33 26.99 -1.18
CA ILE A 247 -17.05 28.19 -1.63
C ILE A 247 -18.33 28.40 -0.80
N ALA A 248 -19.12 27.33 -0.58
CA ALA A 248 -20.34 27.42 0.23
C ALA A 248 -20.04 27.86 1.67
N THR A 249 -19.00 27.29 2.28
CA THR A 249 -18.56 27.66 3.64
C THR A 249 -18.09 29.12 3.70
N ALA A 250 -17.33 29.58 2.68
CA ALA A 250 -16.89 30.97 2.60
C ALA A 250 -18.08 31.94 2.54
N ILE A 251 -19.09 31.62 1.74
CA ILE A 251 -20.31 32.43 1.59
C ILE A 251 -21.11 32.46 2.90
N ILE A 252 -21.28 31.31 3.58
CA ILE A 252 -21.99 31.24 4.86
C ILE A 252 -21.30 32.13 5.91
N ILE A 253 -19.98 32.02 6.03
CA ILE A 253 -19.18 32.85 6.96
C ILE A 253 -19.29 34.33 6.57
N GLY A 254 -19.18 34.64 5.28
CA GLY A 254 -19.34 36.00 4.76
C GLY A 254 -20.71 36.61 5.08
N PHE A 255 -21.78 35.82 5.05
CA PHE A 255 -23.12 36.28 5.45
C PHE A 255 -23.28 36.46 6.96
N LEU A 256 -22.69 35.57 7.76
CA LEU A 256 -22.84 35.63 9.22
C LEU A 256 -22.21 36.91 9.79
N TRP A 257 -21.07 37.34 9.26
CA TRP A 257 -20.37 38.56 9.65
C TRP A 257 -20.42 39.66 8.57
N TRP A 258 -21.55 39.79 7.89
CA TRP A 258 -21.71 40.73 6.78
C TRP A 258 -21.38 42.18 7.20
N HIS A 259 -20.39 42.78 6.54
CA HIS A 259 -19.96 44.17 6.76
C HIS A 259 -19.77 44.54 8.25
N SER A 260 -19.12 43.68 9.02
CA SER A 260 -18.78 43.97 10.42
C SER A 260 -17.62 45.00 10.49
N GLY A 261 -17.94 46.26 10.22
CA GLY A 261 -17.00 47.39 10.19
C GLY A 261 -16.50 47.80 11.59
N GLY A 262 -15.25 48.25 11.70
CA GLY A 262 -14.56 48.49 12.98
C GLY A 262 -15.04 49.65 13.87
N SER A 263 -16.24 50.18 13.63
CA SER A 263 -16.78 51.38 14.27
C SER A 263 -17.22 51.16 15.72
N SER A 264 -17.55 49.93 16.13
CA SER A 264 -17.97 49.60 17.50
C SER A 264 -17.13 48.45 18.09
N PRO A 265 -16.93 48.42 19.43
CA PRO A 265 -16.13 47.38 20.10
C PRO A 265 -16.61 45.95 19.81
N ASN A 266 -17.92 45.74 19.65
CA ASN A 266 -18.48 44.42 19.29
C ASN A 266 -18.00 43.97 17.90
N HIS A 267 -17.95 44.89 16.94
CA HIS A 267 -17.50 44.60 15.58
C HIS A 267 -15.99 44.28 15.53
N ARG A 268 -15.18 44.81 16.45
CA ARG A 268 -13.76 44.42 16.56
C ARG A 268 -13.60 42.99 17.09
N HIS A 269 -14.47 42.59 18.02
CA HIS A 269 -14.51 41.21 18.51
C HIS A 269 -14.95 40.24 17.40
N ASP A 270 -15.92 40.64 16.58
CA ASP A 270 -16.35 39.90 15.39
C ASP A 270 -15.23 39.74 14.35
N GLN A 271 -14.46 40.79 14.07
CA GLN A 271 -13.31 40.67 13.17
C GLN A 271 -12.22 39.73 13.71
N ALA A 272 -11.98 39.76 15.03
CA ALA A 272 -11.05 38.84 15.67
C ALA A 272 -11.55 37.39 15.62
N SER A 273 -12.87 37.16 15.78
CA SER A 273 -13.47 35.83 15.70
C SER A 273 -13.39 35.25 14.29
N VAL A 274 -13.63 36.06 13.25
CA VAL A 274 -13.48 35.64 11.84
C VAL A 274 -12.03 35.26 11.54
N ALA A 275 -11.07 36.10 11.94
CA ALA A 275 -9.64 35.80 11.74
C ALA A 275 -9.22 34.50 12.45
N TYR A 276 -9.71 34.30 13.67
CA TYR A 276 -9.48 33.09 14.45
C TYR A 276 -10.04 31.83 13.76
N ILE A 277 -11.33 31.86 13.38
CA ILE A 277 -12.01 30.75 12.70
C ILE A 277 -11.31 30.43 11.38
N CYS A 278 -10.97 31.43 10.58
CA CYS A 278 -10.25 31.24 9.32
C CYS A 278 -8.93 30.52 9.54
N SER A 279 -8.15 30.88 10.57
CA SER A 279 -6.88 30.20 10.87
C SER A 279 -7.07 28.75 11.36
N ALA A 280 -8.11 28.49 12.15
CA ALA A 280 -8.38 27.16 12.72
C ALA A 280 -9.01 26.19 11.70
N MET A 281 -9.87 26.67 10.81
CA MET A 281 -10.56 25.82 9.82
C MET A 281 -9.62 25.19 8.81
N PHE A 282 -8.52 25.86 8.46
CA PHE A 282 -7.52 25.34 7.53
C PHE A 282 -6.40 24.56 8.22
N ALA A 283 -6.37 24.52 9.56
CA ALA A 283 -5.44 23.72 10.34
C ALA A 283 -5.84 22.24 10.43
N ILE A 284 -6.32 21.66 9.32
CA ILE A 284 -6.71 20.25 9.26
C ILE A 284 -5.45 19.39 9.05
N PHE A 285 -5.28 18.37 9.88
CA PHE A 285 -4.15 17.46 9.75
C PHE A 285 -4.33 16.56 8.53
N THR A 286 -3.28 16.52 7.70
CA THR A 286 -3.24 15.65 6.53
C THR A 286 -2.51 14.36 6.90
N PHE A 287 -3.16 13.22 6.70
CA PHE A 287 -2.58 11.90 6.96
C PHE A 287 -2.08 11.26 5.67
N PRO A 288 -0.88 10.67 5.67
CA PRO A 288 -0.32 10.04 4.48
C PRO A 288 -1.01 8.69 4.20
N GLN A 289 -2.08 8.71 3.39
CA GLN A 289 -2.76 7.48 2.94
C GLN A 289 -1.89 6.64 1.97
N GLU A 290 -0.89 7.27 1.33
CA GLU A 290 0.02 6.65 0.36
C GLU A 290 1.12 5.77 0.98
N ARG A 291 1.12 5.62 2.31
CA ARG A 291 2.16 4.86 3.02
C ARG A 291 2.33 3.44 2.50
N ALA A 292 1.24 2.77 2.12
CA ALA A 292 1.28 1.42 1.55
C ALA A 292 2.01 1.38 0.20
N MET A 293 1.76 2.38 -0.66
CA MET A 293 2.46 2.54 -1.92
C MET A 293 3.95 2.84 -1.67
N LEU A 294 4.27 3.79 -0.79
CA LEU A 294 5.65 4.13 -0.45
C LEU A 294 6.43 2.91 0.11
N ALA A 295 5.80 2.11 0.97
CA ALA A 295 6.42 0.90 1.52
C ALA A 295 6.77 -0.09 0.40
N LYS A 296 5.86 -0.27 -0.57
CA LYS A 296 6.09 -1.10 -1.75
C LYS A 296 7.22 -0.54 -2.61
N GLU A 297 7.15 0.72 -3.03
CA GLU A 297 8.16 1.34 -3.90
C GLU A 297 9.56 1.37 -3.23
N ARG A 298 9.61 1.47 -1.90
CA ARG A 298 10.84 1.40 -1.11
C ARG A 298 11.43 -0.02 -1.03
N SER A 299 10.59 -1.05 -0.96
CA SER A 299 11.06 -2.45 -0.96
C SER A 299 11.80 -2.79 -2.26
N VAL A 300 11.35 -2.21 -3.38
CA VAL A 300 11.94 -2.34 -4.72
C VAL A 300 13.12 -1.39 -4.93
N GLY A 301 13.28 -0.37 -4.08
CA GLY A 301 14.40 0.56 -4.14
C GLY A 301 14.30 1.59 -5.27
N MET A 302 13.09 1.92 -5.74
CA MET A 302 12.90 2.77 -6.93
C MET A 302 13.49 4.19 -6.81
N TYR A 303 13.47 4.80 -5.63
CA TYR A 303 13.97 6.16 -5.41
C TYR A 303 14.44 6.39 -3.97
N ARG A 304 15.15 7.49 -3.75
CA ARG A 304 15.62 7.92 -2.41
C ARG A 304 14.46 8.50 -1.61
N LEU A 305 14.39 8.16 -0.31
CA LEU A 305 13.35 8.67 0.59
C LEU A 305 13.37 10.21 0.70
N THR A 306 14.55 10.80 0.72
CA THR A 306 14.73 12.27 0.75
C THR A 306 14.16 12.94 -0.50
N ALA A 307 14.33 12.33 -1.68
CA ALA A 307 13.82 12.89 -2.93
C ALA A 307 12.29 12.83 -2.95
N TYR A 308 11.71 11.71 -2.50
CA TYR A 308 10.26 11.59 -2.37
C TYR A 308 9.67 12.59 -1.38
N PHE A 309 10.25 12.69 -0.17
CA PHE A 309 9.73 13.60 0.84
C PHE A 309 9.82 15.06 0.38
N ALA A 310 10.96 15.46 -0.21
CA ALA A 310 11.11 16.81 -0.76
C ALA A 310 10.11 17.07 -1.91
N ALA A 311 10.02 16.15 -2.88
CA ALA A 311 9.10 16.29 -4.00
C ALA A 311 7.65 16.39 -3.56
N ARG A 312 7.26 15.58 -2.57
CA ARG A 312 5.91 15.56 -2.00
C ARG A 312 5.56 16.87 -1.32
N ASN A 313 6.35 17.31 -0.35
CA ASN A 313 6.06 18.55 0.37
C ASN A 313 6.00 19.74 -0.60
N ILE A 314 6.91 19.81 -1.58
CA ILE A 314 6.95 20.93 -2.53
C ILE A 314 5.81 20.85 -3.55
N SER A 315 5.37 19.67 -3.98
CA SER A 315 4.21 19.53 -4.88
C SER A 315 2.89 19.88 -4.22
N ASP A 316 2.80 19.71 -2.91
CA ASP A 316 1.58 19.88 -2.13
C ASP A 316 1.30 21.36 -1.86
N LEU A 317 2.34 22.12 -1.49
CA LEU A 317 2.28 23.55 -1.15
C LEU A 317 1.45 24.42 -2.13
N PRO A 318 1.67 24.40 -3.46
CA PRO A 318 0.88 25.24 -4.37
C PRO A 318 -0.59 24.82 -4.44
N LEU A 319 -0.89 23.52 -4.31
CA LEU A 319 -2.26 23.00 -4.36
C LEU A 319 -3.02 23.32 -3.07
N ASP A 320 -2.32 23.27 -1.93
CA ASP A 320 -2.85 23.63 -0.62
C ASP A 320 -3.18 25.12 -0.49
N LEU A 321 -2.55 25.99 -1.30
CA LEU A 321 -2.72 27.43 -1.26
C LEU A 321 -3.94 27.94 -2.04
N ILE A 322 -4.30 27.29 -3.15
CA ILE A 322 -5.29 27.84 -4.09
C ILE A 322 -6.68 27.97 -3.46
N LEU A 323 -7.15 26.93 -2.75
CA LEU A 323 -8.48 26.95 -2.14
C LEU A 323 -8.61 27.93 -0.94
N PRO A 324 -7.64 28.00 0.00
CA PRO A 324 -7.64 29.03 1.03
C PRO A 324 -7.59 30.45 0.48
N VAL A 325 -6.87 30.70 -0.62
CA VAL A 325 -6.84 32.02 -1.26
C VAL A 325 -8.22 32.42 -1.78
N VAL A 326 -8.91 31.50 -2.49
CA VAL A 326 -10.28 31.74 -2.96
C VAL A 326 -11.23 32.00 -1.79
N PHE A 327 -11.13 31.19 -0.74
CA PHE A 327 -11.92 31.36 0.48
C PHE A 327 -11.70 32.71 1.14
N LEU A 328 -10.43 33.09 1.36
CA LEU A 328 -10.08 34.36 2.02
C LEU A 328 -10.49 35.56 1.18
N LEU A 329 -10.41 35.47 -0.15
CA LEU A 329 -10.87 36.53 -1.04
C LEU A 329 -12.37 36.79 -0.83
N ILE A 330 -13.20 35.74 -0.83
CA ILE A 330 -14.64 35.85 -0.61
C ILE A 330 -14.94 36.44 0.77
N VAL A 331 -14.37 35.85 1.84
CA VAL A 331 -14.63 36.27 3.22
C VAL A 331 -14.12 37.70 3.48
N HIS A 332 -12.95 38.07 2.97
CA HIS A 332 -12.37 39.39 3.19
C HIS A 332 -13.27 40.51 2.65
N PHE A 333 -13.82 40.33 1.44
CA PHE A 333 -14.72 41.31 0.84
C PHE A 333 -16.12 41.31 1.47
N MET A 334 -16.69 40.15 1.80
CA MET A 334 -18.04 40.07 2.41
C MET A 334 -18.09 40.60 3.85
N VAL A 335 -17.05 40.33 4.65
CA VAL A 335 -16.97 40.78 6.05
C VAL A 335 -16.59 42.26 6.15
N GLY A 336 -15.96 42.83 5.12
CA GLY A 336 -15.48 44.21 5.16
C GLY A 336 -14.26 44.36 6.07
N LEU A 337 -13.34 43.39 6.05
CA LEU A 337 -12.06 43.48 6.74
C LEU A 337 -11.22 44.63 6.17
N LYS A 338 -10.18 45.05 6.91
CA LYS A 338 -9.32 46.19 6.52
C LYS A 338 -8.78 46.02 5.10
N SER A 339 -9.27 46.84 4.17
CA SER A 339 -9.00 46.77 2.71
C SER A 339 -7.57 47.17 2.31
N SER A 340 -6.64 47.26 3.26
CA SER A 340 -5.24 47.52 2.97
C SER A 340 -4.59 46.25 2.45
N PHE A 341 -3.88 46.35 1.33
CA PHE A 341 -3.13 45.23 0.75
C PHE A 341 -2.17 44.57 1.76
N SER A 342 -1.52 45.37 2.62
CA SER A 342 -0.65 44.86 3.68
C SER A 342 -1.40 44.02 4.71
N ALA A 343 -2.61 44.41 5.09
CA ALA A 343 -3.43 43.66 6.04
C ALA A 343 -3.92 42.34 5.43
N PHE A 344 -4.39 42.37 4.19
CA PHE A 344 -4.79 41.16 3.45
C PHE A 344 -3.63 40.18 3.29
N SER A 345 -2.46 40.67 2.87
CA SER A 345 -1.26 39.85 2.70
C SER A 345 -0.78 39.23 4.02
N LEU A 346 -0.87 39.96 5.14
CA LEU A 346 -0.52 39.44 6.45
C LEU A 346 -1.51 38.36 6.93
N THR A 347 -2.81 38.55 6.71
CA THR A 347 -3.83 37.52 7.02
C THR A 347 -3.60 36.26 6.18
N MET A 348 -3.34 36.42 4.89
CA MET A 348 -3.02 35.32 3.99
C MET A 348 -1.76 34.57 4.43
N LEU A 349 -0.68 35.30 4.76
CA LEU A 349 0.56 34.72 5.27
C LEU A 349 0.35 33.95 6.58
N THR A 350 -0.45 34.50 7.50
CA THR A 350 -0.76 33.86 8.78
C THR A 350 -1.51 32.55 8.57
N VAL A 351 -2.56 32.56 7.74
CA VAL A 351 -3.32 31.35 7.41
C VAL A 351 -2.42 30.31 6.71
N PHE A 352 -1.55 30.76 5.81
CA PHE A 352 -0.60 29.87 5.13
C PHE A 352 0.37 29.20 6.13
N LEU A 353 0.96 29.96 7.04
CA LEU A 353 1.85 29.42 8.07
C LEU A 353 1.12 28.42 8.98
N CYS A 354 -0.15 28.71 9.33
CA CYS A 354 -0.98 27.77 10.09
C CYS A 354 -1.23 26.46 9.32
N ILE A 355 -1.48 26.53 8.01
CA ILE A 355 -1.65 25.34 7.15
C ILE A 355 -0.39 24.49 7.15
N ILE A 356 0.78 25.09 6.89
CA ILE A 356 2.06 24.35 6.87
C ILE A 356 2.34 23.72 8.23
N ALA A 357 2.11 24.47 9.32
CA ALA A 357 2.31 23.96 10.68
C ALA A 357 1.39 22.76 10.98
N ALA A 358 0.10 22.88 10.66
CA ALA A 358 -0.88 21.82 10.85
C ALA A 358 -0.57 20.58 10.00
N GLN A 359 -0.13 20.77 8.75
CA GLN A 359 0.29 19.68 7.88
C GLN A 359 1.54 18.97 8.41
N GLY A 360 2.57 19.72 8.80
CA GLY A 360 3.79 19.16 9.37
C GLY A 360 3.52 18.34 10.64
N LEU A 361 2.64 18.86 11.50
CA LEU A 361 2.23 18.15 12.71
C LEU A 361 1.37 16.92 12.38
N GLY A 362 0.45 17.01 11.41
CA GLY A 362 -0.34 15.89 10.91
C GLY A 362 0.52 14.76 10.32
N LEU A 363 1.53 15.10 9.52
CA LEU A 363 2.50 14.15 8.97
C LEU A 363 3.34 13.49 10.08
N THR A 364 3.71 14.25 11.12
CA THR A 364 4.45 13.72 12.28
C THR A 364 3.62 12.71 13.07
N ILE A 365 2.36 13.05 13.37
CA ILE A 365 1.42 12.13 14.03
C ILE A 365 1.17 10.90 13.15
N GLY A 366 0.95 11.10 11.84
CA GLY A 366 0.75 10.01 10.89
C GLY A 366 1.96 9.09 10.71
N ALA A 367 3.18 9.61 10.90
CA ALA A 367 4.39 8.80 10.92
C ALA A 367 4.52 7.98 12.22
N ALA A 368 4.14 8.57 13.36
CA ALA A 368 4.22 7.93 14.68
C ALA A 368 3.19 6.79 14.85
N PHE A 369 1.97 6.95 14.32
CA PHE A 369 0.91 5.95 14.43
C PHE A 369 0.77 5.14 13.14
N MET A 370 0.80 3.81 13.26
CA MET A 370 0.63 2.89 12.13
C MET A 370 -0.82 2.81 11.60
N ASP A 371 -1.78 3.28 12.39
CA ASP A 371 -3.22 3.18 12.11
C ASP A 371 -3.82 4.58 11.93
N VAL A 372 -4.46 4.80 10.77
CA VAL A 372 -5.10 6.07 10.41
C VAL A 372 -6.17 6.46 11.42
N LYS A 373 -6.98 5.51 11.92
CA LYS A 373 -8.07 5.80 12.85
C LYS A 373 -7.54 6.31 14.20
N LYS A 374 -6.46 5.71 14.69
CA LYS A 374 -5.79 6.15 15.94
C LYS A 374 -5.17 7.52 15.76
N ALA A 375 -4.50 7.73 14.64
CA ALA A 375 -3.87 8.99 14.29
C ALA A 375 -4.90 10.13 14.19
N THR A 376 -6.07 9.90 13.55
CA THR A 376 -7.16 10.88 13.44
C THR A 376 -7.76 11.25 14.79
N THR A 377 -7.89 10.31 15.71
CA THR A 377 -8.42 10.57 17.06
C THR A 377 -7.45 11.41 17.89
N LEU A 378 -6.14 11.12 17.82
CA LEU A 378 -5.15 11.96 18.50
C LEU A 378 -5.11 13.36 17.89
N ALA A 379 -5.18 13.45 16.58
CA ALA A 379 -5.21 14.72 15.87
C ALA A 379 -6.38 15.61 16.28
N SER A 380 -7.59 15.07 16.40
CA SER A 380 -8.74 15.85 16.84
C SER A 380 -8.57 16.37 18.27
N ILE A 381 -7.99 15.58 19.17
CA ILE A 381 -7.67 16.02 20.54
C ILE A 381 -6.65 17.18 20.51
N VAL A 382 -5.60 17.05 19.70
CA VAL A 382 -4.56 18.07 19.59
C VAL A 382 -5.11 19.36 18.96
N ILE A 383 -5.90 19.26 17.89
CA ILE A 383 -6.58 20.41 17.26
C ILE A 383 -7.51 21.09 18.26
N MET A 384 -8.32 20.32 18.99
CA MET A 384 -9.24 20.87 19.99
C MET A 384 -8.48 21.59 21.11
N THR A 385 -7.35 21.04 21.55
CA THR A 385 -6.50 21.66 22.58
C THR A 385 -5.92 22.99 22.09
N PHE A 386 -5.40 23.04 20.86
CA PHE A 386 -4.91 24.29 20.26
C PHE A 386 -6.04 25.29 20.01
N MET A 387 -7.21 24.81 19.62
CA MET A 387 -8.39 25.65 19.41
C MET A 387 -8.97 26.22 20.71
N LEU A 388 -8.77 25.57 21.86
CA LEU A 388 -9.19 26.14 23.15
C LEU A 388 -8.12 27.07 23.74
N SER A 389 -6.84 26.75 23.51
CA SER A 389 -5.70 27.53 24.03
C SER A 389 -5.32 28.74 23.18
N GLY A 390 -5.91 28.93 22.00
CA GLY A 390 -5.63 30.02 21.05
C GLY A 390 -6.01 31.45 21.50
N GLY A 391 -6.28 31.67 22.78
CA GLY A 391 -6.48 33.00 23.38
C GLY A 391 -7.86 33.62 23.18
N PHE A 392 -8.58 33.28 22.10
CA PHE A 392 -9.92 33.82 21.83
C PHE A 392 -10.95 33.46 22.92
N PHE A 393 -10.97 32.21 23.36
CA PHE A 393 -11.93 31.73 24.38
C PHE A 393 -11.52 32.02 25.82
N LEU A 394 -10.21 32.15 26.09
CA LEU A 394 -9.67 32.23 27.46
C LEU A 394 -9.59 33.66 28.03
N GLN A 395 -9.90 34.69 27.24
CA GLN A 395 -9.67 36.09 27.62
C GLN A 395 -10.63 36.62 28.72
N ASN A 396 -11.76 35.95 28.97
CA ASN A 396 -12.76 36.40 29.93
C ASN A 396 -12.58 35.86 31.37
N GLY A 397 -11.71 34.88 31.60
CA GLY A 397 -11.55 34.26 32.93
C GLY A 397 -10.80 35.12 33.96
N TYR A 398 -9.90 36.00 33.50
CA TYR A 398 -9.01 36.75 34.41
C TYR A 398 -9.62 38.08 34.88
N HIS A 399 -10.49 38.71 34.07
CA HIS A 399 -11.10 40.00 34.42
C HIS A 399 -12.30 39.88 35.37
N ASP A 400 -13.03 38.76 35.34
CA ASP A 400 -14.19 38.56 36.24
C ASP A 400 -13.80 38.13 37.67
N SER A 401 -12.65 37.45 37.84
CA SER A 401 -12.15 37.12 39.18
C SER A 401 -11.81 38.37 40.01
N ASN A 402 -11.37 39.45 39.37
CA ASN A 402 -11.08 40.73 40.02
C ASN A 402 -12.31 41.64 40.19
N ARG A 403 -13.35 41.51 39.35
CA ARG A 403 -14.63 42.23 39.56
C ARG A 403 -15.46 41.62 40.69
N GLY A 404 -15.45 40.29 40.84
CA GLY A 404 -16.12 39.62 41.97
C GLY A 404 -15.52 39.95 43.34
N LYS A 405 -14.21 40.21 43.41
CA LYS A 405 -13.52 40.64 44.65
C LYS A 405 -13.69 42.12 44.98
N ALA A 406 -13.95 42.98 43.99
CA ALA A 406 -14.17 44.41 44.22
C ALA A 406 -15.58 44.72 44.76
N LEU A 407 -16.57 43.87 44.49
CA LEU A 407 -17.96 44.05 44.95
C LEU A 407 -18.23 43.44 46.34
N SER A 408 -17.31 42.65 46.92
CA SER A 408 -17.48 42.08 48.27
C SER A 408 -16.88 42.92 49.41
N HIS A 409 -16.25 44.06 49.12
CA HIS A 409 -15.60 44.91 50.13
C HIS A 409 -16.24 46.29 50.32
N GLY A 410 -17.38 46.57 49.69
CA GLY A 410 -18.10 47.84 49.82
C GLY A 410 -19.44 47.70 50.54
N GLY A 411 -19.44 47.40 51.84
CA GLY A 411 -20.66 47.35 52.64
C GLY A 411 -20.39 47.58 54.13
N TYR A 412 -20.93 48.69 54.64
CA TYR A 412 -21.04 49.14 56.04
C TYR A 412 -19.81 49.86 56.66
N GLN A 413 -19.90 51.18 56.80
CA GLN A 413 -20.42 51.81 58.04
C GLN A 413 -20.63 53.33 57.86
N LEU A 414 -21.86 53.77 58.18
CA LEU A 414 -22.32 55.14 58.47
C LEU A 414 -21.68 55.63 59.80
N PRO A 415 -21.72 56.92 60.17
CA PRO A 415 -22.96 57.69 60.44
C PRO A 415 -23.40 58.66 59.34
#